data_AF-A0A4Y2HKS9-F1
#
_entry.id   AF-A0A4Y2HKS9-F1
#
_cell.length_a   1.000
_cell.length_b   1.000
_cell.length_c   1.000
_cell.angle_alpha   90.00
_cell.angle_beta   90.00
_cell.angle_gamma   90.00
#
_symmetry.space_group_name_H-M   'P 1'
#
loop_
_entity.id
_entity.type
_entity.pdbx_description
1 polymer ?
#
loop_
_entity_poly.entity_id
_entity_poly.type
_entity_poly.pdbx_seq_one_letter_code
_entity_poly.pdbx_strand_id
1 'polypeptide(L)'
;MLVLFLYNLFRGRGAKTIKGYIVIFVCFAIKALHLELVSDLTSEAFIAVLKRFFSKRGTTKDIHSDNRTTFIGAKTKLGDLFKFISKINLDENVYFFPSHMKIEWHTIPPLSPDFVGL
;
A
#
# COMPACT_ATOMS: atom_id res chain seq x y z
N MET A 1 -1.10 -8.15 1.19
CA MET A 1 -1.51 -8.72 2.51
C MET A 1 -0.74 -8.03 3.63
N LEU A 2 -1.33 -7.82 4.80
CA LEU A 2 -0.65 -7.27 5.99
C LEU A 2 -0.44 -8.39 7.02
N VAL A 3 0.79 -8.53 7.52
CA VAL A 3 1.13 -9.52 8.56
C VAL A 3 1.62 -8.80 9.81
N LEU A 4 1.06 -9.13 10.97
CA LEU A 4 1.44 -8.57 12.27
C LEU A 4 2.71 -9.24 12.79
N PHE A 5 3.65 -8.43 13.27
CA PHE A 5 4.85 -8.88 13.96
C PHE A 5 5.04 -8.09 15.26
N LEU A 6 5.58 -8.77 16.27
CA LEU A 6 6.08 -8.11 17.47
C LEU A 6 7.59 -7.99 17.35
N TYR A 7 8.11 -6.78 17.51
CA TYR A 7 9.55 -6.57 17.52
C TYR A 7 9.95 -5.65 18.67
N ASN A 8 11.17 -5.83 19.17
CA ASN A 8 11.74 -4.97 20.20
C ASN A 8 12.58 -3.89 19.50
N LEU A 9 12.27 -2.63 19.76
CA LEU A 9 13.01 -1.50 19.18
C LEU A 9 14.43 -1.39 19.77
N PHE A 10 14.61 -1.86 21.01
CA PHE A 10 15.87 -1.82 21.74
C PHE A 10 16.23 -3.20 22.31
N ARG A 11 17.52 -3.53 22.37
CA ARG A 11 18.03 -4.72 23.08
C ARG A 11 18.32 -4.35 24.55
N GLY A 12 17.69 -5.05 25.50
CA GLY A 12 17.94 -4.86 26.94
C GLY A 12 16.78 -5.32 27.82
N ARG A 13 17.03 -5.52 29.13
CA ARG A 13 15.97 -5.82 30.11
C ARG A 13 15.04 -4.60 30.22
N GLY A 14 13.73 -4.83 30.11
CA GLY A 14 12.72 -3.76 30.15
C GLY A 14 12.47 -3.04 28.81
N ALA A 15 13.04 -3.52 27.70
CA ALA A 15 12.76 -2.96 26.38
C ALA A 15 11.27 -3.09 26.02
N LYS A 16 10.65 -1.98 25.65
CA LYS A 16 9.23 -1.94 25.25
C LYS A 16 9.07 -2.67 23.92
N THR A 17 8.27 -3.74 23.93
CA THR A 17 7.84 -4.41 22.70
C THR A 17 6.84 -3.53 21.96
N ILE A 18 7.09 -3.33 20.67
CA ILE A 18 6.22 -2.51 19.81
C ILE A 18 5.62 -3.44 18.75
N LYS A 19 4.34 -3.19 18.42
CA LYS A 19 3.68 -3.86 17.31
C LYS A 19 4.16 -3.24 16.00
N GLY A 20 4.62 -4.07 15.08
CA GLY A 20 4.87 -3.69 13.69
C GLY A 20 4.03 -4.51 12.75
N TYR A 21 3.86 -4.02 11.55
CA TYR A 21 3.20 -4.79 10.50
C TYR A 21 4.11 -4.81 9.27
N ILE A 22 4.02 -5.88 8.48
CA ILE A 22 4.69 -5.98 7.20
C ILE A 22 3.62 -5.94 6.11
N VAL A 23 3.78 -5.03 5.17
CA VAL A 23 3.04 -5.02 3.91
C VAL A 23 3.75 -5.96 2.94
N ILE A 24 3.01 -6.91 2.41
CA ILE A 24 3.46 -7.83 1.38
C ILE A 24 2.85 -7.40 0.04
N PHE A 25 3.72 -6.98 -0.88
CA PHE A 25 3.40 -6.80 -2.29
C PHE A 25 3.83 -8.02 -3.08
N VAL A 26 2.97 -8.50 -3.98
CA VAL A 26 3.28 -9.61 -4.86
C VAL A 26 3.14 -9.17 -6.31
N CYS A 27 4.15 -9.44 -7.13
CA CYS A 27 4.06 -9.23 -8.57
C CYS A 27 3.47 -10.46 -9.24
N PHE A 28 2.32 -10.32 -9.91
CA PHE A 28 1.67 -11.44 -10.58
C PHE A 28 2.39 -11.93 -11.84
N ALA A 29 3.18 -11.07 -12.51
CA ALA A 29 3.91 -11.45 -13.71
C ALA A 29 5.07 -12.42 -13.43
N ILE A 30 5.82 -12.19 -12.34
CA ILE A 30 7.05 -12.94 -12.03
C ILE A 30 7.05 -13.60 -10.65
N LYS A 31 5.93 -13.52 -9.91
CA LYS A 31 5.78 -14.04 -8.54
C LYS A 31 6.80 -13.49 -7.54
N ALA A 32 7.34 -12.29 -7.78
CA ALA A 32 8.28 -11.65 -6.86
C ALA A 32 7.55 -11.07 -5.64
N LEU A 33 8.15 -11.24 -4.45
CA LEU A 33 7.66 -10.69 -3.19
C LEU A 33 8.47 -9.47 -2.77
N HIS A 34 7.79 -8.39 -2.41
CA HIS A 34 8.39 -7.20 -1.82
C HIS A 34 7.77 -6.92 -0.46
N LEU A 35 8.63 -6.89 0.57
CA LEU A 35 8.24 -6.72 1.96
C LEU A 35 8.63 -5.31 2.42
N GLU A 36 7.67 -4.58 2.98
CA GLU A 36 7.92 -3.27 3.58
C GLU A 36 7.37 -3.22 5.01
N LEU A 37 8.18 -2.71 5.93
CA LEU A 37 7.77 -2.49 7.32
C LEU A 37 6.84 -1.27 7.41
N VAL A 38 5.82 -1.37 8.26
CA VAL A 38 4.90 -0.29 8.61
C VAL A 38 4.65 -0.26 10.11
N SER A 39 4.55 0.94 10.67
CA SER A 39 4.40 1.17 12.11
C SER A 39 3.00 0.83 12.63
N ASP A 40 1.98 0.97 11.79
CA ASP A 40 0.58 0.84 12.16
C ASP A 40 -0.29 0.41 10.96
N LEU A 41 -1.58 0.16 11.23
CA LEU A 41 -2.58 -0.27 10.24
C LEU A 41 -3.42 0.90 9.71
N THR A 42 -2.87 2.12 9.67
CA THR A 42 -3.58 3.29 9.11
C THR A 42 -3.41 3.38 7.60
N SER A 43 -4.39 3.98 6.92
CA SER A 43 -4.31 4.20 5.47
C SER A 43 -3.12 5.10 5.11
N GLU A 44 -2.81 6.08 5.94
CA GLU A 44 -1.69 7.00 5.80
C GLU A 44 -0.36 6.26 5.80
N ALA A 45 -0.15 5.39 6.79
CA ALA A 45 1.07 4.61 6.87
C ALA A 45 1.19 3.65 5.68
N PHE A 46 0.08 3.05 5.23
CA PHE A 46 0.07 2.26 3.99
C PHE A 46 0.39 3.09 2.75
N ILE A 47 -0.17 4.30 2.59
CA ILE A 47 0.15 5.18 1.44
C ILE A 47 1.64 5.54 1.44
N ALA A 48 2.22 5.80 2.62
CA ALA A 48 3.66 6.06 2.73
C ALA A 48 4.50 4.85 2.30
N VAL A 49 4.08 3.63 2.67
CA VAL A 49 4.70 2.38 2.20
C VAL A 49 4.54 2.22 0.69
N LEU A 50 3.35 2.45 0.15
CA LEU A 50 3.05 2.32 -1.28
C LEU A 50 3.91 3.29 -2.11
N LYS A 51 4.08 4.53 -1.64
CA LYS A 51 5.00 5.50 -2.24
C LYS A 51 6.43 4.97 -2.26
N ARG A 52 6.94 4.41 -1.15
CA ARG A 52 8.28 3.80 -1.10
C ARG A 52 8.41 2.62 -2.07
N PHE A 53 7.40 1.76 -2.14
CA PHE A 53 7.38 0.62 -3.05
C PHE A 53 7.52 1.09 -4.51
N PHE A 54 6.68 2.03 -4.94
CA PHE A 54 6.75 2.58 -6.27
C PHE A 54 8.07 3.32 -6.53
N SER A 55 8.63 4.04 -5.56
CA SER A 55 9.92 4.73 -5.75
C SER A 55 11.05 3.76 -6.04
N LYS A 56 10.95 2.51 -5.56
CA LYS A 56 11.95 1.46 -5.78
C LYS A 56 11.67 0.59 -7.00
N ARG A 57 10.40 0.36 -7.34
CA ARG A 57 9.98 -0.65 -8.33
C ARG A 57 9.30 -0.08 -9.58
N GLY A 58 9.04 1.23 -9.59
CA GLY A 58 8.16 1.86 -10.57
C GLY A 58 6.69 1.69 -10.20
N THR A 59 5.84 2.44 -10.88
CA THR A 59 4.39 2.41 -10.72
C THR A 59 3.76 1.17 -11.35
N THR A 60 2.66 0.68 -10.77
CA THR A 60 1.87 -0.43 -11.32
C THR A 60 0.57 0.09 -11.92
N LYS A 61 0.06 -0.61 -12.94
CA LYS A 61 -1.25 -0.30 -13.55
C LYS A 61 -2.40 -0.83 -12.69
N ASP A 62 -2.25 -2.05 -12.19
CA ASP A 62 -3.26 -2.72 -11.38
C ASP A 62 -2.78 -2.94 -9.95
N ILE A 63 -3.67 -2.72 -8.99
CA ILE A 63 -3.49 -3.07 -7.58
C ILE A 63 -4.65 -3.96 -7.16
N HIS A 64 -4.34 -5.14 -6.62
CA HIS A 64 -5.31 -6.03 -5.99
C HIS A 64 -5.09 -6.04 -4.49
N SER A 65 -6.15 -5.79 -3.71
CA SER A 65 -6.10 -5.84 -2.25
C SER A 65 -7.31 -6.57 -1.66
N ASP A 66 -7.16 -7.00 -0.40
CA ASP A 66 -8.31 -7.43 0.41
C ASP A 66 -9.19 -6.20 0.79
N ASN A 67 -10.34 -6.47 1.41
CA ASN A 67 -11.31 -5.46 1.85
C ASN A 67 -10.97 -4.83 3.21
N ARG A 68 -9.71 -4.85 3.66
CA ARG A 68 -9.35 -4.15 4.90
C ARG A 68 -9.62 -2.67 4.78
N THR A 69 -10.16 -2.09 5.85
CA THR A 69 -10.45 -0.67 5.99
C THR A 69 -9.24 0.21 5.68
N THR A 70 -8.03 -0.24 6.04
CA THR A 70 -6.76 0.39 5.69
C THR A 70 -6.59 0.60 4.19
N PHE A 71 -6.84 -0.45 3.38
CA PHE A 71 -6.70 -0.40 1.93
C PHE A 71 -7.85 0.36 1.27
N ILE A 72 -9.09 0.18 1.76
CA ILE A 72 -10.24 0.94 1.28
C ILE A 72 -10.03 2.45 1.51
N GLY A 73 -9.60 2.85 2.71
CA GLY A 73 -9.29 4.24 3.01
C GLY A 73 -8.14 4.80 2.17
N ALA A 74 -7.13 3.97 1.86
CA ALA A 74 -6.03 4.38 0.98
C ALA A 74 -6.49 4.58 -0.47
N LYS A 75 -7.29 3.64 -0.98
CA LYS A 75 -7.93 3.71 -2.31
C LYS A 75 -8.75 5.00 -2.46
N THR A 76 -9.58 5.32 -1.47
CA THR A 76 -10.38 6.55 -1.48
C THR A 76 -9.50 7.80 -1.50
N LYS A 77 -8.53 7.91 -0.58
CA LYS A 77 -7.63 9.08 -0.50
C LYS A 77 -6.84 9.32 -1.78
N LEU A 78 -6.33 8.26 -2.39
CA LEU A 78 -5.61 8.36 -3.66
C LEU A 78 -6.54 8.73 -4.82
N GLY A 79 -7.75 8.15 -4.86
CA GLY A 79 -8.76 8.52 -5.84
C GLY A 79 -9.17 9.99 -5.77
N ASP A 80 -9.33 10.54 -4.57
CA ASP A 80 -9.66 11.95 -4.37
C ASP A 80 -8.50 12.87 -4.74
N LEU A 81 -7.26 12.46 -4.43
CA LEU A 81 -6.05 13.17 -4.87
C LEU A 81 -5.95 13.21 -6.40
N PHE A 82 -6.21 12.11 -7.10
CA PHE A 82 -6.17 12.08 -8.56
C PHE A 82 -7.24 12.97 -9.18
N LYS A 83 -8.48 12.92 -8.68
CA LYS A 83 -9.55 13.84 -9.13
C LYS A 83 -9.17 15.29 -8.91
N PHE A 84 -8.55 15.60 -7.77
CA PHE A 84 -8.08 16.94 -7.47
C PHE A 84 -7.02 17.36 -8.49
N ILE A 85 -5.95 16.59 -8.69
CA ILE A 85 -4.88 16.89 -9.65
C ILE A 85 -5.42 17.08 -11.07
N SER A 86 -6.30 16.18 -11.54
CA SER A 86 -6.94 16.30 -12.87
C SER A 86 -7.71 17.61 -13.03
N LYS A 87 -8.30 18.14 -11.97
CA LYS A 87 -9.08 19.40 -12.02
C LYS A 87 -8.20 20.64 -12.17
N ILE A 88 -6.98 20.60 -11.65
CA ILE A 88 -6.07 21.76 -11.59
C ILE A 88 -5.11 21.84 -12.77
N ASN A 89 -5.16 20.89 -13.72
CA ASN A 89 -4.26 20.80 -14.89
C ASN A 89 -2.78 21.02 -14.52
N LEU A 90 -2.36 20.51 -13.36
CA LEU A 90 -0.98 20.65 -12.93
C LEU A 90 -0.08 19.76 -13.80
N ASP A 91 1.07 20.32 -14.14
CA ASP A 91 2.09 19.70 -14.98
C ASP A 91 2.48 18.32 -14.42
N GLU A 92 2.41 17.30 -15.26
CA GLU A 92 2.48 15.89 -14.86
C GLU A 92 3.84 15.51 -14.25
N ASN A 93 4.86 16.34 -14.54
CA ASN A 93 6.24 16.17 -14.09
C ASN A 93 6.47 16.45 -12.60
N VAL A 94 5.49 17.05 -11.91
CA VAL A 94 5.63 17.48 -10.50
C VAL A 94 5.33 16.34 -9.52
N TYR A 95 4.60 15.31 -9.96
CA TYR A 95 4.10 14.27 -9.06
C TYR A 95 4.80 12.94 -9.25
N PHE A 96 5.06 12.29 -8.12
CA PHE A 96 5.53 10.90 -8.07
C PHE A 96 4.51 9.91 -8.70
N PHE A 97 3.25 10.32 -8.79
CA PHE A 97 2.19 9.58 -9.45
C PHE A 97 1.78 10.32 -10.73
N PRO A 98 2.02 9.75 -11.92
CA PRO A 98 1.61 10.39 -13.16
C PRO A 98 0.09 10.44 -13.23
N SER A 99 -0.48 11.62 -13.46
CA SER A 99 -1.92 11.83 -13.68
C SER A 99 -2.50 10.97 -14.81
N HIS A 100 -1.69 10.66 -15.82
CA HIS A 100 -2.06 9.78 -16.93
C HIS A 100 -2.01 8.28 -16.59
N MET A 101 -1.32 7.88 -15.51
CA MET A 101 -1.32 6.50 -15.05
C MET A 101 -2.56 6.27 -14.18
N LYS A 102 -3.65 5.89 -14.83
CA LYS A 102 -4.83 5.36 -14.14
C LYS A 102 -4.44 4.05 -13.45
N ILE A 103 -4.14 4.13 -12.16
CA ILE A 103 -4.02 2.96 -11.31
C ILE A 103 -5.42 2.41 -11.09
N GLU A 104 -5.70 1.23 -11.64
CA GLU A 104 -6.92 0.51 -11.37
C GLU A 104 -6.77 -0.29 -10.08
N TRP A 105 -7.62 0.01 -9.10
CA TRP A 105 -7.58 -0.65 -7.80
C TRP A 105 -8.77 -1.58 -7.65
N HIS A 106 -8.47 -2.87 -7.66
CA HIS A 106 -9.41 -3.97 -7.52
C HIS A 106 -9.43 -4.47 -6.07
N THR A 107 -10.63 -4.65 -5.54
CA THR A 107 -10.85 -5.21 -4.20
C THR A 107 -11.58 -6.53 -4.35
N ILE A 108 -11.18 -7.55 -3.59
CA ILE A 108 -11.83 -8.87 -3.66
C ILE A 108 -13.33 -8.76 -3.33
N PRO A 109 -14.18 -9.64 -3.88
CA PRO A 109 -15.57 -9.74 -3.44
C PRO A 109 -15.66 -9.96 -1.91
N PRO A 110 -16.68 -9.42 -1.24
CA PRO A 110 -16.87 -9.64 0.19
C PRO A 110 -16.95 -11.14 0.51
N LEU A 111 -16.42 -11.54 1.68
CA LEU A 111 -16.45 -12.92 2.18
C LEU A 111 -15.79 -13.98 1.28
N SER A 112 -14.89 -13.57 0.38
CA SER A 112 -14.20 -14.49 -0.53
C SER A 112 -12.69 -14.55 -0.22
N PRO A 113 -12.28 -15.11 0.94
CA PRO A 113 -10.88 -15.12 1.38
C PRO A 113 -9.95 -15.90 0.43
N ASP A 114 -10.49 -16.87 -0.30
CA ASP A 114 -9.75 -17.72 -1.24
C ASP A 114 -9.21 -16.94 -2.45
N PHE A 115 -9.79 -15.77 -2.78
CA PHE A 115 -9.33 -14.93 -3.89
C PHE A 115 -7.99 -14.23 -3.63
N VAL A 116 -7.41 -14.35 -2.43
CA VAL A 116 -6.10 -13.78 -2.07
C VAL A 116 -4.97 -14.82 -2.18
N GLY A 117 -5.28 -16.04 -2.61
CA GLY A 117 -4.36 -17.19 -2.65
C GLY A 117 -3.26 -17.21 -3.72
N LEU A 118 -3.16 -16.15 -4.55
CA LEU A 118 -2.38 -16.00 -5.80
C LEU A 118 -3.08 -16.54 -7.05
#